data_AF-A0A7Z9FWI2-F1
#
_entry.id   AF-A0A7Z9FWI2-F1
#
_cell.length_a   1.000
_cell.length_b   1.000
_cell.length_c   1.000
_cell.angle_alpha   90.00
_cell.angle_beta   90.00
_cell.angle_gamma   90.00
#
_symmetry.space_group_name_H-M   'P 1'
#
loop_
_entity.id
_entity.type
_entity.pdbx_description
1 polymer ?
#
loop_
_entity_poly.entity_id
_entity_poly.type
_entity_poly.pdbx_seq_one_letter_code
_entity_poly.pdbx_strand_id
1 'polypeptide(L)'
;MPGDFGEIVPKQSTIQFPEIDIYQTPDFVMRNWWLHTTEKMRTLENRWKLRNKMNPESMFATPGDSSARSIVDPSLFEEHPEYFAMNADGSRNRYMSNLSYPKAVEVAANIIKDVFRNSPDTNSYGFAPDDGLPIDFDPETMTRNQRFVDLLGRPGVEKELSISEEWFTFVNNVTASVRAEFPDVYIVTNGYANRNIPPQGVELDDHLVIMFAAIWSDTLHAYDNPKSWQTVRQGQMLKEWANQCSNVWVYGYNYVHLVSALTPVPRVRKLVRDFPLMKKWGVMGFLDETRNILAECGIATRYVRTKLEWNAETDVDVLLNDFYRNWYGQAAEPARSFWEMLEDIVESTPMLGHEDRIMPYVYSGQLIDKLDSEIRKAEQLAVTERTKLHVE
;
A
#
# COMPACT_ATOMS: atom_id res chain seq x y z
N MET A 1 -11.68 14.04 -8.79
CA MET A 1 -11.98 14.14 -7.35
C MET A 1 -13.42 13.69 -7.07
N PRO A 2 -13.72 13.21 -5.86
CA PRO A 2 -15.09 12.90 -5.44
C PRO A 2 -15.98 14.15 -5.34
N GLY A 3 -17.27 14.00 -5.67
CA GLY A 3 -18.28 15.06 -5.60
C GLY A 3 -18.27 16.03 -6.79
N ASP A 4 -19.18 17.01 -6.73
CA ASP A 4 -19.51 17.93 -7.83
C ASP A 4 -18.30 18.69 -8.35
N PHE A 5 -17.33 19.00 -7.47
CA PHE A 5 -16.08 19.65 -7.81
C PHE A 5 -15.33 18.91 -8.92
N GLY A 6 -15.26 17.58 -8.83
CA GLY A 6 -14.58 16.76 -9.82
C GLY A 6 -15.47 16.15 -10.89
N GLU A 7 -16.78 16.43 -10.89
CA GLU A 7 -17.73 15.82 -11.82
C GLU A 7 -17.81 16.60 -13.13
N ILE A 8 -17.53 15.92 -14.24
CA ILE A 8 -17.65 16.48 -15.58
C ILE A 8 -18.70 15.66 -16.32
N VAL A 9 -19.82 16.33 -16.63
CA VAL A 9 -20.93 15.73 -17.37
C VAL A 9 -20.95 16.32 -18.78
N PRO A 10 -20.61 15.53 -19.82
CA PRO A 10 -20.70 15.98 -21.20
C PRO A 10 -22.14 16.42 -21.53
N LYS A 11 -22.27 17.57 -22.20
CA LYS A 11 -23.58 18.05 -22.70
C LYS A 11 -23.78 17.56 -24.13
N GLN A 12 -24.58 16.51 -24.31
CA GLN A 12 -24.93 15.98 -25.61
C GLN A 12 -26.45 15.77 -25.70
N SER A 13 -27.05 16.20 -26.81
CA SER A 13 -28.49 16.02 -27.08
C SER A 13 -28.81 14.63 -27.64
N THR A 14 -27.81 13.91 -28.14
CA THR A 14 -27.96 12.59 -28.74
C THR A 14 -26.74 11.77 -28.37
N ILE A 15 -26.98 10.55 -27.90
CA ILE A 15 -25.94 9.56 -27.62
C ILE A 15 -26.14 8.42 -28.61
N GLN A 16 -25.10 8.08 -29.36
CA GLN A 16 -25.11 6.98 -30.33
C GLN A 16 -24.18 5.89 -29.84
N PHE A 17 -24.64 4.65 -29.87
CA PHE A 17 -23.84 3.49 -29.53
C PHE A 17 -23.84 2.52 -30.72
N PRO A 18 -22.67 2.00 -31.13
CA PRO A 18 -22.63 0.85 -32.01
C PRO A 18 -23.19 -0.38 -31.28
N GLU A 19 -23.72 -1.34 -32.02
CA GLU A 19 -24.01 -2.68 -31.48
C GLU A 19 -22.66 -3.36 -31.19
N ILE A 20 -22.27 -3.38 -29.91
CA ILE A 20 -20.99 -3.93 -29.45
C ILE A 20 -21.14 -4.56 -28.07
N ASP A 21 -20.46 -5.67 -27.87
CA ASP A 21 -20.22 -6.26 -26.55
C ASP A 21 -18.79 -5.97 -26.11
N ILE A 22 -18.62 -5.47 -24.89
CA ILE A 22 -17.31 -5.16 -24.30
C ILE A 22 -17.12 -6.04 -23.06
N TYR A 23 -16.12 -6.92 -23.12
CA TYR A 23 -15.68 -7.74 -21.99
C TYR A 23 -14.33 -7.25 -21.51
N GLN A 24 -14.21 -7.00 -20.20
CA GLN A 24 -12.98 -6.54 -19.58
C GLN A 24 -12.80 -7.20 -18.21
N THR A 25 -11.57 -7.52 -17.87
CA THR A 25 -11.15 -8.02 -16.56
C THR A 25 -10.06 -7.09 -16.04
N PRO A 26 -10.06 -6.70 -14.75
CA PRO A 26 -9.01 -5.85 -14.22
C PRO A 26 -7.67 -6.59 -14.15
N ASP A 27 -6.57 -5.87 -14.37
CA ASP A 27 -5.21 -6.41 -14.19
C ASP A 27 -4.90 -6.74 -12.72
N PHE A 28 -5.50 -6.02 -11.77
CA PHE A 28 -5.38 -6.25 -10.33
C PHE A 28 -6.75 -6.48 -9.73
N VAL A 29 -6.99 -7.58 -9.02
CA VAL A 29 -8.33 -7.92 -8.52
C VAL A 29 -8.75 -7.07 -7.31
N MET A 30 -7.79 -6.62 -6.51
CA MET A 30 -8.02 -5.78 -5.33
C MET A 30 -7.60 -4.33 -5.63
N ARG A 31 -8.53 -3.38 -5.52
CA ARG A 31 -8.36 -1.98 -5.92
C ARG A 31 -9.14 -1.11 -4.95
N ASN A 32 -8.52 -0.74 -3.83
CA ASN A 32 -9.16 0.08 -2.82
C ASN A 32 -8.16 0.91 -2.01
N TRP A 33 -8.69 1.83 -1.21
CA TRP A 33 -7.94 2.54 -0.17
C TRP A 33 -8.88 2.96 0.95
N TRP A 34 -8.35 3.30 2.12
CA TRP A 34 -9.12 3.91 3.19
C TRP A 34 -8.61 5.30 3.50
N LEU A 35 -9.47 6.14 4.07
CA LEU A 35 -9.12 7.47 4.56
C LEU A 35 -10.13 7.95 5.61
N HIS A 36 -9.68 8.81 6.52
CA HIS A 36 -10.57 9.44 7.48
C HIS A 36 -11.56 10.37 6.76
N THR A 37 -12.86 10.11 6.94
CA THR A 37 -13.93 10.83 6.27
C THR A 37 -15.12 11.05 7.20
N THR A 38 -15.84 12.15 6.97
CA THR A 38 -17.23 12.24 7.42
C THR A 38 -18.10 11.26 6.62
N GLU A 39 -19.29 10.93 7.12
CA GLU A 39 -20.23 10.07 6.39
C GLU A 39 -20.58 10.57 4.99
N LYS A 40 -20.78 11.90 4.85
CA LYS A 40 -21.01 12.54 3.56
C LYS A 40 -19.82 12.32 2.61
N MET A 41 -18.60 12.56 3.09
CA MET A 41 -17.38 12.34 2.31
C MET A 41 -17.23 10.87 1.91
N ARG A 42 -17.47 9.92 2.82
CA ARG A 42 -17.45 8.47 2.54
C ARG A 42 -18.41 8.09 1.42
N THR A 43 -19.62 8.66 1.42
CA THR A 43 -20.62 8.41 0.38
C THR A 43 -20.16 8.90 -0.99
N LEU A 44 -19.58 10.10 -1.05
CA LEU A 44 -19.03 10.67 -2.29
C LEU A 44 -17.81 9.87 -2.77
N GLU A 45 -16.94 9.47 -1.85
CA GLU A 45 -15.76 8.65 -2.11
C GLU A 45 -16.15 7.30 -2.71
N ASN A 46 -17.07 6.57 -2.07
CA ASN A 46 -17.53 5.27 -2.55
C ASN A 46 -18.14 5.37 -3.95
N ARG A 47 -18.97 6.40 -4.20
CA ARG A 47 -19.52 6.64 -5.54
C ARG A 47 -18.41 6.91 -6.57
N TRP A 48 -17.42 7.71 -6.21
CA TRP A 48 -16.29 8.02 -7.08
C TRP A 48 -15.47 6.76 -7.38
N LYS A 49 -15.18 5.92 -6.38
CA LYS A 49 -14.48 4.64 -6.54
C LYS A 49 -15.21 3.69 -7.49
N LEU A 50 -16.52 3.51 -7.30
CA LEU A 50 -17.35 2.67 -8.18
C LEU A 50 -17.34 3.17 -9.63
N ARG A 51 -17.48 4.48 -9.84
CA ARG A 51 -17.39 5.10 -11.18
C ARG A 51 -16.01 4.94 -11.83
N ASN A 52 -14.97 4.69 -11.02
CA ASN A 52 -13.62 4.42 -11.47
C ASN A 52 -13.24 2.92 -11.41
N LYS A 53 -14.24 2.02 -11.34
CA LYS A 53 -14.08 0.56 -11.41
C LYS A 53 -13.23 -0.07 -10.28
N MET A 54 -13.19 0.60 -9.14
CA MET A 54 -12.61 0.07 -7.90
C MET A 54 -13.61 -0.82 -7.15
N ASN A 55 -13.13 -1.62 -6.20
CA ASN A 55 -13.95 -2.43 -5.30
C ASN A 55 -13.83 -1.89 -3.86
N PRO A 56 -14.75 -1.00 -3.42
CA PRO A 56 -14.67 -0.35 -2.11
C PRO A 56 -14.91 -1.29 -0.91
N GLU A 57 -15.42 -2.49 -1.16
CA GLU A 57 -15.58 -3.54 -0.14
C GLU A 57 -14.27 -4.33 0.03
N SER A 58 -13.94 -4.67 1.28
CA SER A 58 -12.73 -5.45 1.58
C SER A 58 -12.86 -6.88 1.06
N MET A 59 -11.90 -7.33 0.27
CA MET A 59 -11.85 -8.71 -0.26
C MET A 59 -11.32 -9.71 0.77
N PHE A 60 -10.41 -9.24 1.63
CA PHE A 60 -9.78 -10.00 2.69
C PHE A 60 -9.64 -9.13 3.94
N ALA A 61 -9.49 -9.77 5.11
CA ALA A 61 -9.22 -9.08 6.36
C ALA A 61 -7.91 -8.29 6.28
N THR A 62 -7.91 -7.04 6.75
CA THR A 62 -6.67 -6.28 6.93
C THR A 62 -6.02 -6.68 8.26
N PRO A 63 -4.77 -7.17 8.29
CA PRO A 63 -4.11 -7.53 9.53
C PRO A 63 -3.73 -6.25 10.29
N GLY A 64 -4.50 -5.93 11.33
CA GLY A 64 -4.28 -4.72 12.12
C GLY A 64 -2.96 -4.75 12.90
N ASP A 65 -2.35 -3.59 13.12
CA ASP A 65 -1.19 -3.49 14.02
C ASP A 65 -1.53 -4.07 15.40
N SER A 66 -0.58 -4.82 15.97
CA SER A 66 -0.68 -5.45 17.28
C SER A 66 -1.83 -6.47 17.45
N SER A 67 -2.52 -6.85 16.37
CA SER A 67 -3.65 -7.80 16.43
C SER A 67 -3.22 -9.20 16.85
N ALA A 68 -1.96 -9.58 16.63
CA ALA A 68 -1.40 -10.85 17.12
C ALA A 68 -1.41 -10.97 18.66
N ARG A 69 -1.56 -9.86 19.40
CA ARG A 69 -1.76 -9.90 20.86
C ARG A 69 -3.03 -10.66 21.28
N SER A 70 -3.98 -10.84 20.36
CA SER A 70 -5.28 -11.44 20.65
C SER A 70 -5.40 -12.91 20.21
N ILE A 71 -4.40 -13.44 19.49
CA ILE A 71 -4.42 -14.85 19.04
C ILE A 71 -3.76 -15.80 20.05
N VAL A 72 -3.11 -15.28 21.09
CA VAL A 72 -2.80 -16.07 22.29
C VAL A 72 -3.28 -15.24 23.46
N ASP A 73 -4.34 -15.70 24.12
CA ASP A 73 -5.04 -14.93 25.16
C ASP A 73 -4.05 -14.48 26.26
N PRO A 74 -3.81 -13.16 26.43
CA PRO A 74 -2.91 -12.61 27.45
C PRO A 74 -3.23 -13.03 28.89
N SER A 75 -4.46 -13.50 29.15
CA SER A 75 -4.86 -14.04 30.45
C SER A 75 -4.10 -15.33 30.82
N LEU A 76 -3.66 -16.10 29.83
CA LEU A 76 -2.92 -17.35 30.01
C LEU A 76 -1.50 -17.14 30.53
N PHE A 77 -0.97 -15.91 30.50
CA PHE A 77 0.44 -15.64 30.81
C PHE A 77 0.89 -16.05 32.21
N GLU A 78 0.02 -15.93 33.21
CA GLU A 78 0.39 -16.28 34.59
C GLU A 78 0.55 -17.79 34.77
N GLU A 79 -0.29 -18.58 34.10
CA GLU A 79 -0.31 -20.04 34.22
C GLU A 79 0.59 -20.72 33.17
N HIS A 80 0.72 -20.09 31.99
CA HIS A 80 1.41 -20.61 30.81
C HIS A 80 2.35 -19.55 30.19
N PRO A 81 3.35 -19.05 30.93
CA PRO A 81 4.29 -18.06 30.41
C PRO A 81 5.09 -18.56 29.18
N GLU A 82 5.22 -19.88 29.00
CA GLU A 82 5.88 -20.50 27.84
C GLU A 82 5.13 -20.33 26.52
N TYR A 83 3.84 -19.95 26.54
CA TYR A 83 3.07 -19.65 25.33
C TYR A 83 3.49 -18.32 24.71
N PHE A 84 4.29 -17.53 25.43
CA PHE A 84 4.65 -16.17 25.11
C PHE A 84 6.15 -16.04 24.82
N ALA A 85 6.48 -15.08 23.97
CA ALA A 85 7.82 -14.82 23.49
C ALA A 85 8.78 -14.50 24.65
N MET A 86 10.05 -14.87 24.47
CA MET A 86 11.12 -14.47 25.37
C MET A 86 11.75 -13.16 24.90
N ASN A 87 11.95 -12.21 25.80
CA ASN A 87 12.75 -11.01 25.57
C ASN A 87 14.24 -11.35 25.63
N ALA A 88 15.10 -10.47 25.12
CA ALA A 88 16.55 -10.67 25.14
C ALA A 88 17.16 -10.79 26.55
N ASP A 89 16.47 -10.30 27.59
CA ASP A 89 16.90 -10.42 28.99
C ASP A 89 16.39 -11.70 29.68
N GLY A 90 15.69 -12.57 28.94
CA GLY A 90 15.09 -13.81 29.44
C GLY A 90 13.70 -13.65 30.07
N SER A 91 13.18 -12.43 30.21
CA SER A 91 11.79 -12.21 30.66
C SER A 91 10.78 -12.60 29.58
N ARG A 92 9.53 -12.90 29.95
CA ARG A 92 8.46 -13.24 28.99
C ARG A 92 7.62 -12.02 28.63
N ASN A 93 7.26 -11.89 27.36
CA ASN A 93 6.42 -10.80 26.85
C ASN A 93 4.97 -11.27 26.68
N ARG A 94 4.07 -10.83 27.58
CA ARG A 94 2.63 -11.14 27.55
C ARG A 94 1.93 -10.81 26.21
N TYR A 95 2.48 -9.91 25.42
CA TYR A 95 1.86 -9.40 24.20
C TYR A 95 2.49 -9.93 22.91
N MET A 96 3.32 -10.96 23.00
CA MET A 96 3.86 -11.61 21.80
C MET A 96 3.84 -13.12 22.00
N SER A 97 3.29 -13.85 21.03
CA SER A 97 3.26 -15.32 21.05
C SER A 97 4.67 -15.89 20.91
N ASN A 98 4.93 -17.01 21.57
CA ASN A 98 6.11 -17.82 21.28
C ASN A 98 5.94 -18.42 19.88
N LEU A 99 6.88 -18.14 18.97
CA LEU A 99 6.76 -18.49 17.56
C LEU A 99 7.18 -19.94 17.24
N SER A 100 7.71 -20.66 18.22
CA SER A 100 8.12 -22.06 18.07
C SER A 100 7.38 -23.04 18.97
N TYR A 101 6.71 -22.57 20.02
CA TYR A 101 6.05 -23.46 20.98
C TYR A 101 4.72 -24.03 20.44
N PRO A 102 4.56 -25.37 20.36
CA PRO A 102 3.38 -25.98 19.72
C PRO A 102 2.03 -25.57 20.32
N LYS A 103 1.96 -25.33 21.65
CA LYS A 103 0.71 -24.91 22.28
C LYS A 103 0.32 -23.47 21.94
N ALA A 104 1.27 -22.59 21.65
CA ALA A 104 0.95 -21.24 21.17
C ALA A 104 0.26 -21.30 19.80
N VAL A 105 0.73 -22.17 18.90
CA VAL A 105 0.08 -22.44 17.60
C VAL A 105 -1.33 -23.01 17.79
N GLU A 106 -1.49 -24.00 18.69
CA GLU A 106 -2.79 -24.61 18.97
C GLU A 106 -3.82 -23.60 19.48
N VAL A 107 -3.42 -22.77 20.45
CA VAL A 107 -4.28 -21.71 21.02
C VAL A 107 -4.68 -20.70 19.94
N ALA A 108 -3.72 -20.23 19.13
CA ALA A 108 -3.99 -19.31 18.03
C ALA A 108 -4.95 -19.88 16.99
N ALA A 109 -4.72 -21.12 16.56
CA ALA A 109 -5.60 -21.77 15.61
C ALA A 109 -7.01 -21.96 16.18
N ASN A 110 -7.16 -22.32 17.46
CA ASN A 110 -8.47 -22.52 18.07
C ASN A 110 -9.26 -21.21 18.19
N ILE A 111 -8.62 -20.11 18.60
CA ILE A 111 -9.26 -18.79 18.65
C ILE A 111 -9.76 -18.38 17.25
N ILE A 112 -8.95 -18.59 16.22
CA ILE A 112 -9.33 -18.26 14.84
C ILE A 112 -10.46 -19.17 14.33
N LYS A 113 -10.41 -20.47 14.61
CA LYS A 113 -11.50 -21.41 14.28
C LYS A 113 -12.81 -21.00 14.91
N ASP A 114 -12.80 -20.55 16.17
CA ASP A 114 -14.01 -20.07 16.85
C ASP A 114 -14.61 -18.84 16.17
N VAL A 115 -13.80 -17.95 15.58
CA VAL A 115 -14.31 -16.84 14.76
C VAL A 115 -15.05 -17.38 13.53
N PHE A 116 -14.47 -18.33 12.80
CA PHE A 116 -15.12 -18.90 11.61
C PHE A 116 -16.38 -19.70 11.94
N ARG A 117 -16.42 -20.43 13.07
CA ARG A 117 -17.64 -21.10 13.55
C ARG A 117 -18.78 -20.11 13.83
N ASN A 118 -18.45 -18.94 14.36
CA ASN A 118 -19.42 -17.90 14.73
C ASN A 118 -19.73 -16.90 13.60
N SER A 119 -19.02 -16.98 12.47
CA SER A 119 -19.20 -16.07 11.33
C SER A 119 -18.91 -16.83 10.03
N PRO A 120 -19.82 -17.71 9.59
CA PRO A 120 -19.58 -18.64 8.47
C PRO A 120 -19.42 -17.95 7.11
N ASP A 121 -19.84 -16.69 6.98
CA ASP A 121 -19.68 -15.89 5.75
C ASP A 121 -18.30 -15.20 5.67
N THR A 122 -17.48 -15.27 6.74
CA THR A 122 -16.14 -14.68 6.78
C THR A 122 -15.17 -15.57 6.01
N ASN A 123 -14.54 -15.02 4.98
CA ASN A 123 -13.59 -15.75 4.13
C ASN A 123 -12.13 -15.69 4.61
N SER A 124 -11.82 -14.83 5.59
CA SER A 124 -10.43 -14.62 6.01
C SER A 124 -10.30 -14.04 7.42
N TYR A 125 -9.16 -14.32 8.07
CA TYR A 125 -8.79 -13.75 9.35
C TYR A 125 -7.38 -13.16 9.28
N GLY A 126 -7.23 -11.90 9.69
CA GLY A 126 -5.97 -11.17 9.60
C GLY A 126 -5.34 -10.90 10.96
N PHE A 127 -4.06 -11.22 11.11
CA PHE A 127 -3.28 -10.81 12.28
C PHE A 127 -1.84 -10.43 11.94
N ALA A 128 -1.29 -9.48 12.70
CA ALA A 128 0.07 -9.00 12.58
C ALA A 128 0.71 -8.72 13.94
N PRO A 129 2.03 -8.90 14.07
CA PRO A 129 2.81 -8.43 15.21
C PRO A 129 2.71 -6.92 15.38
N ASP A 130 3.07 -6.47 16.58
CA ASP A 130 3.30 -5.07 16.90
C ASP A 130 4.25 -4.38 15.90
N ASP A 131 4.02 -3.09 15.70
CA ASP A 131 4.97 -2.18 15.07
C ASP A 131 6.33 -2.18 15.79
N GLY A 132 7.38 -1.84 15.03
CA GLY A 132 8.77 -1.83 15.51
C GLY A 132 9.49 -3.15 15.21
N LEU A 133 10.29 -3.61 16.17
CA LEU A 133 11.19 -4.76 16.00
C LEU A 133 10.88 -5.84 17.05
N PRO A 134 9.64 -6.38 17.10
CA PRO A 134 9.32 -7.46 18.03
C PRO A 134 10.15 -8.70 17.66
N ILE A 135 10.75 -9.36 18.66
CA ILE A 135 11.53 -10.59 18.47
C ILE A 135 11.23 -11.53 19.63
N ASP A 136 11.03 -12.80 19.28
CA ASP A 136 10.98 -13.89 20.24
C ASP A 136 12.36 -14.55 20.34
N PHE A 137 13.05 -14.29 21.44
CA PHE A 137 14.39 -14.80 21.72
C PHE A 137 14.40 -16.24 22.26
N ASP A 138 13.25 -16.93 22.31
CA ASP A 138 13.20 -18.32 22.76
C ASP A 138 14.23 -19.16 21.98
N PRO A 139 15.07 -19.99 22.65
CA PRO A 139 16.18 -20.66 21.98
C PRO A 139 15.77 -21.49 20.77
N GLU A 140 14.60 -22.13 20.84
CA GLU A 140 14.05 -22.92 19.72
C GLU A 140 13.63 -22.00 18.56
N THR A 141 12.96 -20.87 18.85
CA THR A 141 12.60 -19.86 17.85
C THR A 141 13.84 -19.35 17.12
N MET A 142 14.89 -19.01 17.88
CA MET A 142 16.15 -18.48 17.35
C MET A 142 16.97 -19.48 16.52
N THR A 143 16.64 -20.77 16.53
CA THR A 143 17.28 -21.75 15.61
C THR A 143 16.93 -21.49 14.14
N ARG A 144 15.79 -20.84 13.88
CA ARG A 144 15.31 -20.51 12.53
C ARG A 144 15.79 -19.14 12.05
N ASN A 145 16.27 -18.30 12.97
CA ASN A 145 16.75 -16.96 12.64
C ASN A 145 17.99 -17.05 11.75
N GLN A 146 17.93 -16.38 10.60
CA GLN A 146 19.05 -16.31 9.68
C GLN A 146 20.13 -15.29 10.10
N ARG A 147 19.89 -14.56 11.20
CA ARG A 147 20.79 -13.54 11.77
C ARG A 147 21.16 -12.40 10.81
N PHE A 148 20.29 -12.11 9.86
CA PHE A 148 20.36 -10.89 9.04
C PHE A 148 19.44 -9.81 9.59
N VAL A 149 19.77 -8.55 9.29
CA VAL A 149 18.90 -7.41 9.57
C VAL A 149 18.07 -7.08 8.34
N ASP A 150 16.83 -6.67 8.57
CA ASP A 150 16.05 -5.98 7.54
C ASP A 150 16.59 -4.55 7.35
N LEU A 151 16.01 -3.78 6.43
CA LEU A 151 16.44 -2.43 6.07
C LEU A 151 16.24 -1.41 7.19
N LEU A 152 15.48 -1.77 8.22
CA LEU A 152 15.22 -0.96 9.41
C LEU A 152 16.21 -1.26 10.56
N GLY A 153 17.01 -2.34 10.47
CA GLY A 153 17.88 -2.81 11.55
C GLY A 153 19.37 -2.55 11.33
N ARG A 154 20.13 -2.46 12.43
CA ARG A 154 21.58 -2.24 12.41
C ARG A 154 22.35 -3.56 12.49
N PRO A 155 23.34 -3.79 11.60
CA PRO A 155 24.18 -4.97 11.64
C PRO A 155 24.80 -5.20 13.03
N GLY A 156 24.69 -6.43 13.54
CA GLY A 156 25.25 -6.82 14.83
C GLY A 156 24.38 -6.48 16.05
N VAL A 157 23.20 -5.89 15.88
CA VAL A 157 22.25 -5.64 16.98
C VAL A 157 21.17 -6.73 16.98
N GLU A 158 21.24 -7.65 17.96
CA GLU A 158 20.33 -8.82 18.00
C GLU A 158 18.85 -8.44 18.09
N LYS A 159 18.53 -7.30 18.72
CA LYS A 159 17.16 -6.77 18.85
C LYS A 159 16.60 -6.14 17.56
N GLU A 160 17.38 -6.13 16.49
CA GLU A 160 17.03 -5.50 15.21
C GLU A 160 17.15 -6.48 14.04
N LEU A 161 17.25 -7.77 14.34
CA LEU A 161 17.25 -8.83 13.34
C LEU A 161 15.87 -8.93 12.66
N SER A 162 15.88 -9.43 11.43
CA SER A 162 14.65 -9.84 10.79
C SER A 162 14.09 -11.08 11.48
N ILE A 163 12.77 -11.20 11.50
CA ILE A 163 12.02 -12.35 12.07
C ILE A 163 11.21 -13.11 11.01
N SER A 164 11.54 -12.92 9.73
CA SER A 164 10.70 -13.40 8.63
C SER A 164 10.52 -14.91 8.70
N GLU A 165 11.61 -15.66 8.86
CA GLU A 165 11.55 -17.13 8.90
C GLU A 165 10.68 -17.64 10.05
N GLU A 166 10.82 -17.09 11.25
CA GLU A 166 10.09 -17.47 12.44
C GLU A 166 8.62 -17.11 12.35
N TRP A 167 8.34 -15.87 11.93
CA TRP A 167 6.99 -15.36 11.80
C TRP A 167 6.20 -16.16 10.78
N PHE A 168 6.74 -16.34 9.58
CA PHE A 168 6.03 -17.06 8.52
C PHE A 168 5.95 -18.57 8.78
N THR A 169 6.90 -19.16 9.51
CA THR A 169 6.76 -20.54 10.01
C THR A 169 5.60 -20.67 11.00
N PHE A 170 5.49 -19.74 11.95
CA PHE A 170 4.38 -19.71 12.91
C PHE A 170 3.03 -19.55 12.21
N VAL A 171 2.92 -18.59 11.29
CA VAL A 171 1.70 -18.31 10.53
C VAL A 171 1.30 -19.51 9.65
N ASN A 172 2.26 -20.18 9.00
CA ASN A 172 2.00 -21.42 8.25
C ASN A 172 1.40 -22.50 9.15
N ASN A 173 1.97 -22.73 10.34
CA ASN A 173 1.48 -23.75 11.26
C ASN A 173 0.06 -23.45 11.76
N VAL A 174 -0.23 -22.17 12.05
CA VAL A 174 -1.59 -21.73 12.40
C VAL A 174 -2.54 -21.96 11.22
N THR A 175 -2.12 -21.59 10.01
CA THR A 175 -2.93 -21.73 8.78
C THR A 175 -3.26 -23.18 8.49
N ALA A 176 -2.27 -24.07 8.52
CA ALA A 176 -2.46 -25.51 8.34
C ALA A 176 -3.46 -26.09 9.35
N SER A 177 -3.41 -25.66 10.61
CA SER A 177 -4.36 -26.09 11.63
C SER A 177 -5.78 -25.58 11.38
N VAL A 178 -5.93 -24.30 10.99
CA VAL A 178 -7.24 -23.69 10.69
C VAL A 178 -7.88 -24.35 9.47
N ARG A 179 -7.14 -24.47 8.36
CA ARG A 179 -7.68 -24.98 7.09
C ARG A 179 -7.99 -26.47 7.09
N ALA A 180 -7.47 -27.22 8.07
CA ALA A 180 -7.89 -28.61 8.30
C ALA A 180 -9.38 -28.71 8.66
N GLU A 181 -9.98 -27.66 9.23
CA GLU A 181 -11.42 -27.56 9.51
C GLU A 181 -12.16 -26.62 8.54
N PHE A 182 -11.49 -25.56 8.08
CA PHE A 182 -12.05 -24.54 7.19
C PHE A 182 -11.25 -24.46 5.87
N PRO A 183 -11.46 -25.39 4.91
CA PRO A 183 -10.59 -25.51 3.75
C PRO A 183 -10.66 -24.35 2.75
N ASP A 184 -11.68 -23.48 2.85
CA ASP A 184 -11.91 -22.38 1.90
C ASP A 184 -11.56 -20.99 2.48
N VAL A 185 -11.05 -20.91 3.71
CA VAL A 185 -10.72 -19.63 4.38
C VAL A 185 -9.24 -19.31 4.34
N TYR A 186 -8.93 -18.02 4.32
CA TYR A 186 -7.56 -17.52 4.21
C TYR A 186 -7.05 -16.91 5.52
N ILE A 187 -5.76 -17.05 5.78
CA ILE A 187 -5.08 -16.33 6.86
C ILE A 187 -4.27 -15.18 6.27
N VAL A 188 -4.49 -13.99 6.80
CA VAL A 188 -3.81 -12.78 6.35
C VAL A 188 -2.76 -12.35 7.38
N THR A 189 -1.56 -12.03 6.92
CA THR A 189 -0.55 -11.36 7.74
C THR A 189 0.22 -10.33 6.94
N ASN A 190 1.19 -9.63 7.55
CA ASN A 190 1.95 -8.59 6.87
C ASN A 190 3.44 -8.89 6.70
N GLY A 191 3.95 -8.53 5.53
CA GLY A 191 5.37 -8.31 5.29
C GLY A 191 5.68 -6.84 5.55
N TYR A 192 6.11 -6.52 6.76
CA TYR A 192 6.28 -5.14 7.26
C TYR A 192 7.35 -5.07 8.36
N ALA A 193 7.93 -3.88 8.61
CA ALA A 193 8.93 -3.65 9.67
C ALA A 193 10.11 -4.66 9.64
N ASN A 194 10.36 -5.44 10.71
CA ASN A 194 11.44 -6.45 10.75
C ASN A 194 11.09 -7.81 10.10
N ARG A 195 9.97 -7.89 9.38
CA ARG A 195 9.53 -9.07 8.62
C ARG A 195 9.17 -8.68 7.19
N ASN A 196 9.85 -7.68 6.65
CA ASN A 196 9.53 -7.08 5.36
C ASN A 196 10.12 -7.89 4.20
N ILE A 197 11.29 -8.49 4.42
CA ILE A 197 11.94 -9.39 3.49
C ILE A 197 11.18 -10.75 3.45
N PRO A 198 10.89 -11.32 2.27
CA PRO A 198 10.35 -12.68 2.17
C PRO A 198 11.23 -13.72 2.87
N PRO A 199 10.65 -14.66 3.62
CA PRO A 199 11.43 -15.65 4.36
C PRO A 199 12.26 -16.54 3.42
N GLN A 200 13.41 -16.97 3.90
CA GLN A 200 14.29 -17.89 3.19
C GLN A 200 14.12 -19.32 3.70
N GLY A 201 13.87 -20.27 2.80
CA GLY A 201 13.71 -21.69 3.16
C GLY A 201 12.37 -22.04 3.82
N VAL A 202 11.39 -21.12 3.81
CA VAL A 202 10.02 -21.36 4.25
C VAL A 202 9.10 -21.38 3.02
N GLU A 203 8.44 -22.50 2.77
CA GLU A 203 7.40 -22.58 1.74
C GLU A 203 6.08 -22.05 2.32
N LEU A 204 5.52 -21.00 1.73
CA LEU A 204 4.30 -20.36 2.21
C LEU A 204 3.07 -21.20 1.84
N ASP A 205 2.15 -21.35 2.80
CA ASP A 205 0.88 -22.04 2.55
C ASP A 205 0.03 -21.24 1.53
N ASP A 206 -0.63 -21.94 0.61
CA ASP A 206 -1.42 -21.31 -0.48
C ASP A 206 -2.71 -20.60 0.00
N HIS A 207 -3.11 -20.79 1.26
CA HIS A 207 -4.17 -20.04 1.94
C HIS A 207 -3.64 -18.86 2.75
N LEU A 208 -2.35 -18.54 2.64
CA LEU A 208 -1.82 -17.27 3.12
C LEU A 208 -2.14 -16.14 2.16
N VAL A 209 -2.35 -14.97 2.74
CA VAL A 209 -2.43 -13.70 2.04
C VAL A 209 -1.50 -12.70 2.71
N ILE A 210 -0.65 -12.07 1.91
CA ILE A 210 0.40 -11.18 2.39
C ILE A 210 0.03 -9.73 2.08
N MET A 211 -0.12 -8.94 3.14
CA MET A 211 -0.11 -7.49 3.06
C MET A 211 1.34 -7.00 3.09
N PHE A 212 1.88 -6.60 1.94
CA PHE A 212 3.22 -6.02 1.86
C PHE A 212 3.18 -4.51 2.09
N ALA A 213 3.95 -4.02 3.07
CA ALA A 213 4.08 -2.60 3.37
C ALA A 213 5.56 -2.24 3.59
N ALA A 214 6.07 -1.26 2.85
CA ALA A 214 7.44 -0.78 3.03
C ALA A 214 7.47 0.73 3.20
N ILE A 215 7.32 1.15 4.46
CA ILE A 215 7.24 2.56 4.88
C ILE A 215 8.61 3.26 4.98
N TRP A 216 9.70 2.49 5.04
CA TRP A 216 11.07 3.00 5.26
C TRP A 216 11.79 3.44 3.98
N SER A 217 11.22 3.15 2.81
CA SER A 217 11.86 3.37 1.51
C SER A 217 11.57 4.77 0.96
N ASP A 218 12.45 5.25 0.10
CA ASP A 218 12.24 6.39 -0.78
C ASP A 218 10.85 6.36 -1.43
N THR A 219 10.14 7.48 -1.33
CA THR A 219 8.82 7.64 -1.91
C THR A 219 8.86 8.52 -3.14
N LEU A 220 10.00 8.79 -3.77
CA LEU A 220 10.06 9.60 -5.00
C LEU A 220 10.18 8.75 -6.26
N HIS A 221 11.05 7.74 -6.25
CA HIS A 221 11.42 7.05 -7.49
C HIS A 221 10.66 5.74 -7.72
N ALA A 222 10.60 5.30 -8.98
CA ALA A 222 10.03 4.01 -9.40
C ALA A 222 10.90 2.81 -9.01
N TYR A 223 10.28 1.62 -8.94
CA TYR A 223 10.93 0.37 -8.53
C TYR A 223 12.10 -0.08 -9.42
N ASP A 224 12.18 0.44 -10.65
CA ASP A 224 13.25 0.17 -11.60
C ASP A 224 14.19 1.37 -11.80
N ASN A 225 14.07 2.42 -10.98
CA ASN A 225 14.90 3.61 -11.12
C ASN A 225 16.27 3.40 -10.45
N PRO A 226 17.38 3.33 -11.21
CA PRO A 226 18.71 3.03 -10.66
C PRO A 226 19.26 4.11 -9.73
N LYS A 227 18.64 5.29 -9.66
CA LYS A 227 19.02 6.35 -8.72
C LYS A 227 18.62 6.03 -7.28
N SER A 228 17.63 5.17 -7.09
CA SER A 228 17.08 4.84 -5.78
C SER A 228 17.28 3.37 -5.46
N TRP A 229 18.38 3.08 -4.76
CA TRP A 229 18.66 1.72 -4.30
C TRP A 229 17.56 1.20 -3.35
N GLN A 230 16.91 2.10 -2.60
CA GLN A 230 15.83 1.76 -1.66
C GLN A 230 14.59 1.23 -2.41
N THR A 231 14.10 1.97 -3.41
CA THR A 231 12.93 1.54 -4.20
C THR A 231 13.25 0.34 -5.08
N VAL A 232 14.47 0.24 -5.63
CA VAL A 232 14.91 -0.96 -6.34
C VAL A 232 14.89 -2.19 -5.43
N ARG A 233 15.38 -2.05 -4.18
CA ARG A 233 15.32 -3.13 -3.20
C ARG A 233 13.88 -3.47 -2.83
N GLN A 234 13.02 -2.47 -2.63
CA GLN A 234 11.58 -2.67 -2.39
C GLN A 234 10.91 -3.44 -3.53
N GLY A 235 11.19 -3.07 -4.80
CA GLY A 235 10.66 -3.76 -5.98
C GLY A 235 11.15 -5.21 -6.07
N GLN A 236 12.41 -5.48 -5.73
CA GLN A 236 12.95 -6.84 -5.64
C GLN A 236 12.23 -7.68 -4.58
N MET A 237 11.97 -7.09 -3.40
CA MET A 237 11.24 -7.78 -2.33
C MET A 237 9.79 -8.05 -2.73
N LEU A 238 9.09 -7.08 -3.32
CA LEU A 238 7.72 -7.28 -3.78
C LEU A 238 7.63 -8.35 -4.88
N LYS A 239 8.57 -8.35 -5.82
CA LYS A 239 8.69 -9.40 -6.84
C LYS A 239 8.87 -10.76 -6.19
N GLU A 240 9.74 -10.86 -5.18
CA GLU A 240 10.02 -12.11 -4.50
C GLU A 240 8.83 -12.59 -3.66
N TRP A 241 8.13 -11.69 -2.97
CA TRP A 241 6.86 -11.99 -2.33
C TRP A 241 5.86 -12.62 -3.30
N ALA A 242 5.69 -12.00 -4.47
CA ALA A 242 4.75 -12.48 -5.48
C ALA A 242 5.20 -13.79 -6.17
N ASN A 243 6.51 -14.09 -6.17
CA ASN A 243 7.00 -15.40 -6.59
C ASN A 243 6.68 -16.51 -5.57
N GLN A 244 6.70 -16.19 -4.27
CA GLN A 244 6.50 -17.16 -3.18
C GLN A 244 5.03 -17.33 -2.79
N CYS A 245 4.19 -16.33 -3.03
CA CYS A 245 2.76 -16.35 -2.71
C CYS A 245 1.95 -15.67 -3.81
N SER A 246 0.88 -16.31 -4.27
CA SER A 246 -0.01 -15.74 -5.29
C SER A 246 -0.93 -14.64 -4.75
N ASN A 247 -1.10 -14.57 -3.42
CA ASN A 247 -2.03 -13.66 -2.76
C ASN A 247 -1.26 -12.53 -2.06
N VAL A 248 -0.58 -11.67 -2.83
CA VAL A 248 0.15 -10.52 -2.28
C VAL A 248 -0.54 -9.24 -2.70
N TRP A 249 -0.98 -8.42 -1.73
CA TRP A 249 -1.39 -7.05 -2.00
C TRP A 249 -0.42 -6.05 -1.37
N VAL A 250 -0.32 -4.88 -1.99
CA VAL A 250 0.46 -3.77 -1.46
C VAL A 250 -0.46 -2.91 -0.59
N TYR A 251 -0.06 -2.73 0.67
CA TYR A 251 -0.57 -1.64 1.50
C TYR A 251 0.33 -0.43 1.27
N GLY A 252 -0.08 0.41 0.32
CA GLY A 252 0.65 1.61 -0.04
C GLY A 252 0.16 2.84 0.72
N TYR A 253 0.91 3.91 0.59
CA TYR A 253 0.51 5.24 1.07
C TYR A 253 0.23 6.10 -0.16
N ASN A 254 -1.02 6.49 -0.34
CA ASN A 254 -1.50 7.31 -1.47
C ASN A 254 -1.31 8.82 -1.20
N TYR A 255 -0.19 9.11 -0.54
CA TYR A 255 0.38 10.39 -0.17
C TYR A 255 1.89 10.20 -0.16
N VAL A 256 2.67 11.26 -0.39
CA VAL A 256 4.09 11.09 -0.72
C VAL A 256 4.96 11.16 0.52
N HIS A 257 4.67 12.12 1.40
CA HIS A 257 5.42 12.31 2.61
C HIS A 257 4.67 11.76 3.82
N LEU A 258 5.35 10.96 4.63
CA LEU A 258 4.68 10.24 5.71
C LEU A 258 4.10 11.19 6.76
N VAL A 259 4.84 12.23 7.13
CA VAL A 259 4.44 13.17 8.19
C VAL A 259 3.85 14.47 7.62
N SER A 260 4.38 14.96 6.51
CA SER A 260 3.95 16.23 5.90
C SER A 260 2.84 16.07 4.87
N ALA A 261 2.24 17.20 4.48
CA ALA A 261 1.09 17.32 3.60
C ALA A 261 1.15 18.59 2.73
N LEU A 262 2.28 19.28 2.73
CA LEU A 262 2.35 20.71 2.35
C LEU A 262 3.05 20.95 1.01
N THR A 263 3.75 19.95 0.47
CA THR A 263 4.57 20.10 -0.73
C THR A 263 3.99 19.30 -1.88
N PRO A 264 3.66 19.92 -3.02
CA PRO A 264 3.28 19.20 -4.23
C PRO A 264 4.43 18.31 -4.71
N VAL A 265 4.19 17.01 -4.77
CA VAL A 265 5.07 15.96 -5.30
C VAL A 265 4.20 15.02 -6.13
N PRO A 266 3.99 15.30 -7.42
CA PRO A 266 3.17 14.45 -8.27
C PRO A 266 3.85 13.09 -8.50
N ARG A 267 3.06 12.06 -8.84
CA ARG A 267 3.50 10.65 -8.81
C ARG A 267 3.18 9.88 -10.09
N VAL A 268 2.55 10.51 -11.07
CA VAL A 268 2.04 9.87 -12.27
C VAL A 268 3.13 9.09 -12.99
N ARG A 269 4.33 9.65 -13.17
CA ARG A 269 5.41 8.94 -13.89
C ARG A 269 5.91 7.72 -13.14
N LYS A 270 5.97 7.78 -11.81
CA LYS A 270 6.25 6.59 -11.01
C LYS A 270 5.17 5.54 -11.23
N LEU A 271 3.89 5.89 -11.17
CA LEU A 271 2.81 4.91 -11.34
C LEU A 271 2.87 4.25 -12.71
N VAL A 272 3.13 5.03 -13.78
CA VAL A 272 3.30 4.51 -15.15
C VAL A 272 4.41 3.46 -15.24
N ARG A 273 5.48 3.60 -14.46
CA ARG A 273 6.60 2.64 -14.42
C ARG A 273 6.30 1.43 -13.53
N ASP A 274 5.71 1.66 -12.35
CA ASP A 274 5.54 0.62 -11.33
C ASP A 274 4.40 -0.36 -11.66
N PHE A 275 3.28 0.12 -12.19
CA PHE A 275 2.10 -0.72 -12.41
C PHE A 275 2.35 -1.86 -13.40
N PRO A 276 2.98 -1.64 -14.57
CA PRO A 276 3.37 -2.73 -15.47
C PRO A 276 4.30 -3.76 -14.81
N LEU A 277 5.22 -3.31 -13.95
CA LEU A 277 6.11 -4.20 -13.20
C LEU A 277 5.33 -5.06 -12.21
N MET A 278 4.45 -4.44 -11.42
CA MET A 278 3.62 -5.15 -10.43
C MET A 278 2.67 -6.16 -11.09
N LYS A 279 2.09 -5.83 -12.24
CA LYS A 279 1.31 -6.78 -13.06
C LYS A 279 2.17 -7.96 -13.48
N LYS A 280 3.37 -7.69 -14.02
CA LYS A 280 4.32 -8.72 -14.46
C LYS A 280 4.78 -9.62 -13.31
N TRP A 281 4.87 -9.09 -12.09
CA TRP A 281 5.28 -9.86 -10.91
C TRP A 281 4.14 -10.68 -10.30
N GLY A 282 2.89 -10.43 -10.67
CA GLY A 282 1.73 -11.16 -10.13
C GLY A 282 1.17 -10.58 -8.83
N VAL A 283 1.37 -9.28 -8.57
CA VAL A 283 0.74 -8.60 -7.44
C VAL A 283 -0.78 -8.65 -7.60
N MET A 284 -1.48 -9.10 -6.55
CA MET A 284 -2.94 -9.28 -6.54
C MET A 284 -3.69 -7.94 -6.54
N GLY A 285 -3.14 -6.93 -5.88
CA GLY A 285 -3.71 -5.59 -5.87
C GLY A 285 -3.29 -4.71 -4.70
N PHE A 286 -4.19 -3.80 -4.30
CA PHE A 286 -3.88 -2.68 -3.43
C PHE A 286 -4.99 -2.41 -2.39
N LEU A 287 -4.56 -2.11 -1.17
CA LEU A 287 -5.36 -1.43 -0.16
C LEU A 287 -4.54 -0.31 0.46
N ASP A 288 -4.63 0.89 -0.10
CA ASP A 288 -3.79 1.99 0.38
C ASP A 288 -4.38 2.71 1.58
N GLU A 289 -3.50 3.32 2.37
CA GLU A 289 -3.87 4.44 3.21
C GLU A 289 -3.86 5.73 2.41
N THR A 290 -4.91 6.54 2.57
CA THR A 290 -5.06 7.81 1.88
C THR A 290 -5.42 8.92 2.88
N ARG A 291 -5.09 10.16 2.53
CA ARG A 291 -5.48 11.38 3.26
C ARG A 291 -6.23 12.33 2.32
N ASN A 292 -6.98 13.30 2.84
CA ASN A 292 -7.65 14.31 2.01
C ASN A 292 -6.69 15.45 1.57
N ILE A 293 -5.52 15.09 1.05
CA ILE A 293 -4.45 16.02 0.64
C ILE A 293 -4.20 15.84 -0.86
N LEU A 294 -5.13 16.33 -1.68
CA LEU A 294 -5.12 16.09 -3.14
C LEU A 294 -4.04 16.90 -3.87
N ALA A 295 -3.60 18.02 -3.28
CA ALA A 295 -2.56 18.87 -3.86
C ALA A 295 -1.15 18.27 -3.73
N GLU A 296 -0.87 17.52 -2.66
CA GLU A 296 0.44 16.91 -2.43
C GLU A 296 0.76 15.91 -3.55
N CYS A 297 0.01 14.82 -3.66
CA CYS A 297 0.27 13.83 -4.71
C CYS A 297 -0.08 14.29 -6.13
N GLY A 298 -0.61 15.50 -6.31
CA GLY A 298 -1.14 16.01 -7.58
C GLY A 298 -2.57 15.56 -7.88
N ILE A 299 -3.38 16.48 -8.42
CA ILE A 299 -4.84 16.29 -8.55
C ILE A 299 -5.26 15.14 -9.50
N ALA A 300 -4.39 14.79 -10.45
CA ALA A 300 -4.63 13.73 -11.43
C ALA A 300 -4.18 12.35 -10.94
N THR A 301 -3.25 12.28 -9.99
CA THR A 301 -2.56 11.04 -9.61
C THR A 301 -3.51 9.94 -9.17
N ARG A 302 -4.49 10.25 -8.32
CA ARG A 302 -5.48 9.24 -7.88
C ARG A 302 -6.33 8.75 -9.04
N TYR A 303 -6.69 9.63 -9.96
CA TYR A 303 -7.46 9.25 -11.13
C TYR A 303 -6.65 8.33 -12.04
N VAL A 304 -5.41 8.70 -12.37
CA VAL A 304 -4.48 7.87 -13.15
C VAL A 304 -4.26 6.51 -12.49
N ARG A 305 -4.04 6.49 -11.18
CA ARG A 305 -3.90 5.26 -10.39
C ARG A 305 -5.05 4.29 -10.63
N THR A 306 -6.30 4.74 -10.52
CA THR A 306 -7.46 3.86 -10.75
C THR A 306 -7.53 3.29 -12.16
N LYS A 307 -6.99 4.00 -13.17
CA LYS A 307 -6.93 3.48 -14.54
C LYS A 307 -5.84 2.44 -14.70
N LEU A 308 -4.68 2.65 -14.09
CA LEU A 308 -3.57 1.68 -14.08
C LEU A 308 -3.89 0.43 -13.25
N GLU A 309 -4.64 0.59 -12.15
CA GLU A 309 -5.18 -0.54 -11.37
C GLU A 309 -6.18 -1.40 -12.16
N TRP A 310 -6.91 -0.79 -13.09
CA TRP A 310 -7.80 -1.53 -13.99
C TRP A 310 -7.03 -2.13 -15.18
N ASN A 311 -6.12 -1.36 -15.78
CA ASN A 311 -5.31 -1.75 -16.92
C ASN A 311 -3.92 -1.09 -16.81
N ALA A 312 -2.90 -1.87 -16.46
CA ALA A 312 -1.53 -1.40 -16.26
C ALA A 312 -0.89 -0.87 -17.55
N GLU A 313 -1.45 -1.20 -18.73
CA GLU A 313 -1.00 -0.74 -20.04
C GLU A 313 -1.79 0.49 -20.54
N THR A 314 -2.55 1.15 -19.65
CA THR A 314 -3.26 2.38 -20.00
C THR A 314 -2.31 3.43 -20.57
N ASP A 315 -2.67 4.01 -21.73
CA ASP A 315 -1.99 5.18 -22.28
C ASP A 315 -2.28 6.40 -21.40
N VAL A 316 -1.34 6.70 -20.50
CA VAL A 316 -1.50 7.77 -19.52
C VAL A 316 -1.37 9.14 -20.14
N ASP A 317 -0.65 9.31 -21.25
CA ASP A 317 -0.56 10.60 -21.94
C ASP A 317 -1.90 10.99 -22.56
N VAL A 318 -2.61 10.04 -23.18
CA VAL A 318 -3.98 10.26 -23.67
C VAL A 318 -4.93 10.58 -22.51
N LEU A 319 -4.81 9.85 -21.39
CA LEU A 319 -5.62 10.07 -20.20
C LEU A 319 -5.39 11.46 -19.59
N LEU A 320 -4.13 11.90 -19.47
CA LEU A 320 -3.77 13.21 -18.94
C LEU A 320 -4.20 14.32 -19.88
N ASN A 321 -4.05 14.16 -21.20
CA ASN A 321 -4.56 15.11 -22.18
C ASN A 321 -6.06 15.36 -22.01
N ASP A 322 -6.84 14.28 -21.86
CA ASP A 322 -8.28 14.40 -21.61
C ASP A 322 -8.56 15.05 -20.24
N PHE A 323 -7.83 14.63 -19.20
CA PHE A 323 -7.97 15.20 -17.86
C PHE A 323 -7.70 16.70 -17.84
N TYR A 324 -6.55 17.17 -18.32
CA TYR A 324 -6.16 18.58 -18.28
C TYR A 324 -7.12 19.44 -19.10
N ARG A 325 -7.52 18.99 -20.30
CA ARG A 325 -8.50 19.70 -21.13
C ARG A 325 -9.84 19.86 -20.43
N ASN A 326 -10.37 18.78 -19.84
CA ASN A 326 -11.69 18.82 -19.22
C ASN A 326 -11.65 19.52 -17.85
N TRP A 327 -10.56 19.40 -17.10
CA TRP A 327 -10.38 20.01 -15.79
C TRP A 327 -10.09 21.51 -15.88
N TYR A 328 -9.09 21.91 -16.65
CA TYR A 328 -8.58 23.29 -16.69
C TYR A 328 -9.12 24.10 -17.88
N GLY A 329 -9.75 23.47 -18.87
CA GLY A 329 -10.26 24.16 -20.05
C GLY A 329 -9.14 24.82 -20.85
N GLN A 330 -9.22 26.13 -21.08
CA GLN A 330 -8.20 26.87 -21.84
C GLN A 330 -6.86 26.94 -21.10
N ALA A 331 -6.83 26.73 -19.77
CA ALA A 331 -5.62 26.68 -18.97
C ALA A 331 -4.94 25.29 -18.95
N ALA A 332 -5.37 24.34 -19.80
CA ALA A 332 -4.86 22.97 -19.81
C ALA A 332 -3.34 22.89 -20.01
N GLU A 333 -2.80 23.61 -20.99
CA GLU A 333 -1.37 23.60 -21.31
C GLU A 333 -0.49 24.11 -20.15
N PRO A 334 -0.70 25.33 -19.59
CA PRO A 334 0.12 25.78 -18.47
C PRO A 334 -0.05 24.92 -17.22
N ALA A 335 -1.25 24.41 -16.95
CA ALA A 335 -1.47 23.49 -15.84
C ALA A 335 -0.69 22.18 -16.04
N ARG A 336 -0.73 21.58 -17.23
CA ARG A 336 0.06 20.38 -17.56
C ARG A 336 1.56 20.66 -17.39
N SER A 337 2.05 21.78 -17.94
CA SER A 337 3.44 22.20 -17.83
C SER A 337 3.91 22.33 -16.37
N PHE A 338 3.08 22.92 -15.49
CA PHE A 338 3.36 23.01 -14.05
C PHE A 338 3.61 21.64 -13.42
N TRP A 339 2.69 20.68 -13.63
CA TRP A 339 2.79 19.35 -13.03
C TRP A 339 3.92 18.52 -13.65
N GLU A 340 4.15 18.62 -14.96
CA GLU A 340 5.23 17.89 -15.64
C GLU A 340 6.62 18.38 -15.23
N MET A 341 6.81 19.68 -14.99
CA MET A 341 8.08 20.18 -14.46
C MET A 341 8.37 19.64 -13.04
N LEU A 342 7.33 19.44 -12.23
CA LEU A 342 7.47 18.79 -10.92
C LEU A 342 7.77 17.29 -11.07
N GLU A 343 7.09 16.57 -11.97
CA GLU A 343 7.41 15.17 -12.27
C GLU A 343 8.86 15.02 -12.78
N ASP A 344 9.33 15.91 -13.67
CA ASP A 344 10.69 15.94 -14.19
C ASP A 344 11.74 16.06 -13.09
N ILE A 345 11.56 17.02 -12.16
CA ILE A 345 12.53 17.25 -11.10
C ILE A 345 12.53 16.10 -10.07
N VAL A 346 11.34 15.58 -9.74
CA VAL A 346 11.17 14.48 -8.77
C VAL A 346 11.74 13.17 -9.33
N GLU A 347 11.57 12.88 -10.61
CA GLU A 347 12.14 11.68 -11.23
C GLU A 347 13.66 11.80 -11.47
N SER A 348 14.14 13.02 -11.70
CA SER A 348 15.53 13.27 -12.07
C SER A 348 16.48 13.40 -10.88
N THR A 349 15.96 13.81 -9.71
CA THR A 349 16.76 14.08 -8.50
C THR A 349 17.58 12.86 -8.04
N PRO A 350 18.80 13.07 -7.52
CA PRO A 350 19.55 12.01 -6.84
C PRO A 350 19.14 11.85 -5.37
N MET A 351 18.28 12.74 -4.85
CA MET A 351 17.88 12.75 -3.45
C MET A 351 16.86 11.65 -3.17
N LEU A 352 17.08 10.87 -2.13
CA LEU A 352 16.15 9.83 -1.68
C LEU A 352 15.46 10.30 -0.40
N GLY A 353 14.17 10.07 -0.28
CA GLY A 353 13.49 10.39 0.97
C GLY A 353 12.00 10.09 0.93
N HIS A 354 11.43 10.11 2.13
CA HIS A 354 10.00 9.90 2.36
C HIS A 354 9.36 11.04 3.16
N GLU A 355 10.05 12.19 3.31
CA GLU A 355 9.58 13.39 4.00
C GLU A 355 9.86 14.66 3.19
N ASP A 356 9.09 15.72 3.43
CA ASP A 356 9.19 17.00 2.72
C ASP A 356 10.51 17.75 2.97
N ARG A 357 11.24 17.43 4.06
CA ARG A 357 12.51 18.07 4.43
C ARG A 357 13.58 17.99 3.35
N ILE A 358 13.47 17.04 2.42
CA ILE A 358 14.39 16.93 1.29
C ILE A 358 14.01 17.85 0.11
N MET A 359 12.75 18.30 0.03
CA MET A 359 12.23 19.07 -1.11
C MET A 359 12.93 20.41 -1.35
N PRO A 360 13.40 21.18 -0.34
CA PRO A 360 14.20 22.38 -0.58
C PRO A 360 15.52 22.13 -1.34
N TYR A 361 16.04 20.89 -1.32
CA TYR A 361 17.22 20.50 -2.10
C TYR A 361 16.87 19.99 -3.50
N VAL A 362 15.59 19.69 -3.75
CA VAL A 362 15.08 19.23 -5.05
C VAL A 362 14.51 20.42 -5.84
N TYR A 363 13.76 21.31 -5.19
CA TYR A 363 13.07 22.43 -5.82
C TYR A 363 13.92 23.70 -5.80
N SER A 364 14.67 23.90 -6.88
CA SER A 364 15.51 25.09 -7.06
C SER A 364 14.68 26.38 -7.24
N GLY A 365 15.26 27.54 -6.93
CA GLY A 365 14.62 28.84 -7.19
C GLY A 365 14.22 29.03 -8.66
N GLN A 366 15.02 28.55 -9.60
CA GLN A 366 14.71 28.59 -11.03
C GLN A 366 13.46 27.75 -11.38
N LEU A 367 13.27 26.60 -10.73
CA LEU A 367 12.06 25.81 -10.90
C LEU A 367 10.85 26.59 -10.37
N ILE A 368 10.96 27.16 -9.17
CA ILE A 368 9.89 27.96 -8.55
C ILE A 368 9.48 29.13 -9.46
N ASP A 369 10.43 29.86 -10.05
CA ASP A 369 10.13 30.96 -10.98
C ASP A 369 9.36 30.49 -12.23
N LYS A 370 9.71 29.31 -12.76
CA LYS A 370 8.98 28.71 -13.90
C LYS A 370 7.57 28.30 -13.51
N LEU A 371 7.41 27.66 -12.34
CA LEU A 371 6.11 27.24 -11.82
C LEU A 371 5.20 28.46 -11.59
N ASP A 372 5.72 29.55 -11.02
CA ASP A 372 4.99 30.82 -10.86
C ASP A 372 4.54 31.38 -12.22
N SER A 373 5.39 31.31 -13.24
CA SER A 373 5.04 31.73 -14.59
C SER A 373 3.89 30.92 -15.17
N GLU A 374 3.89 29.59 -15.00
CA GLU A 374 2.80 28.73 -15.48
C GLU A 374 1.49 28.97 -14.70
N ILE A 375 1.55 29.21 -13.40
CA ILE A 375 0.37 29.58 -12.59
C ILE A 375 -0.26 30.87 -13.15
N ARG A 376 0.52 31.94 -13.34
CA ARG A 376 0.00 33.21 -13.87
C ARG A 376 -0.62 33.07 -15.27
N LYS A 377 -0.04 32.22 -16.13
CA LYS A 377 -0.63 31.91 -17.45
C LYS A 377 -1.95 31.17 -17.30
N ALA A 378 -2.02 30.18 -16.42
CA ALA A 378 -3.24 29.44 -16.14
C ALA A 378 -4.35 30.35 -15.61
N GLU A 379 -4.03 31.25 -14.67
CA GLU A 379 -4.99 32.23 -14.12
C GLU A 379 -5.56 33.16 -15.21
N GLN A 380 -4.73 33.62 -16.15
CA GLN A 380 -5.19 34.45 -17.27
C GLN A 380 -6.11 33.71 -18.25
N LEU A 381 -5.91 32.40 -18.42
CA LEU A 381 -6.69 31.55 -19.33
C LEU A 381 -7.92 30.93 -18.67
N ALA A 382 -8.03 30.97 -17.34
CA ALA A 382 -9.18 30.49 -16.60
C ALA A 382 -10.37 31.47 -16.73
N VAL A 383 -11.17 31.29 -17.79
CA VAL A 383 -12.24 32.25 -18.13
C VAL A 383 -13.61 31.96 -17.50
N THR A 384 -13.86 30.74 -17.06
CA THR A 384 -15.13 30.36 -16.39
C THR A 384 -14.97 30.28 -14.89
N GLU A 385 -16.05 30.51 -14.12
CA GLU A 385 -16.05 30.33 -12.66
C GLU A 385 -15.46 28.97 -12.24
N ARG A 386 -15.79 27.91 -12.98
CA ARG A 386 -15.28 26.57 -12.70
C ARG A 386 -13.78 26.44 -12.96
N THR A 387 -13.30 26.91 -14.10
CA THR A 387 -11.87 26.83 -14.44
C THR A 387 -11.03 27.72 -13.52
N LYS A 388 -11.56 28.86 -13.05
CA LYS A 388 -10.88 29.71 -12.05
C LYS A 388 -10.72 28.95 -10.74
N LEU A 389 -11.80 28.37 -10.23
CA LEU A 389 -11.81 27.54 -9.03
C LEU A 389 -10.89 26.31 -9.11
N HIS A 390 -10.56 25.83 -10.32
CA HIS A 390 -9.65 24.71 -10.51
C HIS A 390 -8.17 25.13 -10.61
N VAL A 391 -7.90 26.40 -10.92
CA VAL A 391 -6.55 26.98 -11.04
C VAL A 391 -6.12 27.64 -9.73
N GLU A 392 -7.01 28.42 -9.13
CA GLU A 392 -6.87 29.08 -7.82
C GLU A 392 -7.03 28.07 -6.67
#